data_AF-A0A7C6UE53-F1
#
_entry.id   AF-A0A7C6UE53-F1
#
_cell.length_a   1.000
_cell.length_b   1.000
_cell.length_c   1.000
_cell.angle_alpha   90.00
_cell.angle_beta   90.00
_cell.angle_gamma   90.00
#
_symmetry.space_group_name_H-M   'P 1'
#
loop_
_entity.id
_entity.type
_entity.pdbx_description
1 polymer ?
#
loop_
_entity_poly.entity_id
_entity_poly.type
_entity_poly.pdbx_seq_one_letter_code
_entity_poly.pdbx_strand_id
1 'polypeptide(L)' 'MAFEYRVQAGDTLWDIAGRFGDGRTDRRQAVYEICRMNDITAGTLQSGMSILIPGTNPGRIQTGL' A
#
# COMPACT_ATOMS: atom_id res chain seq x y z
N MET A 1 4.40 9.72 6.19
CA MET A 1 3.78 8.76 7.14
C MET A 1 3.48 7.48 6.38
N ALA A 2 3.45 6.34 7.05
CA ALA A 2 3.11 5.06 6.46
C ALA A 2 2.32 4.21 7.45
N PHE A 3 1.62 3.20 6.95
CA PHE A 3 0.89 2.25 7.77
C PHE A 3 1.13 0.83 7.28
N GLU A 4 0.95 -0.14 8.17
CA GLU A 4 1.08 -1.56 7.84
C GLU A 4 -0.22 -2.11 7.23
N TYR A 5 -0.07 -2.89 6.18
CA TYR A 5 -1.14 -3.59 5.49
C TYR A 5 -0.78 -5.05 5.30
N ARG A 6 -1.72 -5.94 5.62
CA ARG A 6 -1.57 -7.37 5.36
C ARG A 6 -2.14 -7.69 3.98
N VAL A 7 -1.27 -8.13 3.08
CA VAL A 7 -1.61 -8.49 1.70
C VAL A 7 -2.62 -9.62 1.69
N GLN A 8 -3.72 -9.45 0.96
CA GLN A 8 -4.76 -10.46 0.81
C GLN A 8 -4.57 -11.29 -0.47
N ALA A 9 -5.20 -12.46 -0.52
CA ALA A 9 -5.18 -13.26 -1.74
C ALA A 9 -5.83 -12.50 -2.91
N GLY A 10 -5.13 -12.41 -4.03
CA GLY A 10 -5.57 -11.67 -5.21
C GLY A 10 -5.21 -10.18 -5.21
N ASP A 11 -4.62 -9.65 -4.14
CA ASP A 11 -4.09 -8.29 -4.18
C ASP A 11 -2.90 -8.18 -5.15
N THR A 12 -2.86 -7.07 -5.86
CA THR A 12 -1.69 -6.63 -6.62
C THR A 12 -1.15 -5.33 -6.05
N LEU A 13 0.14 -5.04 -6.24
CA LEU A 13 0.69 -3.72 -5.87
C LEU A 13 -0.08 -2.58 -6.54
N TRP A 14 -0.59 -2.80 -7.75
CA TRP A 14 -1.39 -1.82 -8.48
C TRP A 14 -2.71 -1.51 -7.76
N ASP A 15 -3.44 -2.54 -7.34
CA ASP A 15 -4.71 -2.37 -6.63
C ASP A 15 -4.50 -1.79 -5.24
N ILE A 16 -3.46 -2.23 -4.53
CA ILE A 16 -3.06 -1.68 -3.23
C ILE A 16 -2.73 -0.18 -3.38
N ALA A 17 -1.88 0.19 -4.34
CA ALA A 17 -1.54 1.58 -4.62
C ALA A 17 -2.78 2.41 -5.02
N GLY A 18 -3.73 1.82 -5.75
CA GLY A 18 -4.98 2.49 -6.11
C GLY A 18 -5.95 2.69 -4.94
N ARG A 19 -6.00 1.75 -3.99
CA ARG A 19 -6.87 1.82 -2.81
C ARG A 19 -6.37 2.81 -1.77
N PHE A 20 -5.05 2.92 -1.62
CA PHE A 20 -4.44 3.66 -0.52
C PHE A 20 -3.66 4.90 -0.95
N GLY A 21 -3.52 5.13 -2.26
CA GLY A 21 -3.01 6.38 -2.78
C GLY A 21 -3.91 7.55 -2.39
N ASP A 22 -3.32 8.73 -2.24
CA ASP A 22 -4.02 9.99 -1.92
C ASP A 22 -4.85 10.56 -3.09
N GLY A 23 -5.01 9.79 -4.17
CA GLY A 23 -5.67 10.19 -5.42
C GLY A 23 -4.93 11.25 -6.24
N ARG A 24 -3.81 11.79 -5.73
CA ARG A 24 -2.98 12.82 -6.37
C ARG A 24 -1.65 12.26 -6.87
N THR A 25 -1.16 11.21 -6.22
CA THR A 25 0.06 10.49 -6.57
C THR A 25 -0.20 9.55 -7.74
N ASP A 26 0.69 9.58 -8.74
CA ASP A 26 0.64 8.61 -9.84
C ASP A 26 0.76 7.18 -9.27
N ARG A 27 -0.10 6.27 -9.73
CA ARG A 27 -0.14 4.90 -9.20
C ARG A 27 1.19 4.16 -9.39
N ARG A 28 1.94 4.43 -10.46
CA ARG A 28 3.28 3.86 -10.67
C ARG A 28 4.26 4.38 -9.63
N GLN A 29 4.15 5.66 -9.26
CA GLN A 29 4.98 6.22 -8.19
C GLN A 29 4.64 5.59 -6.84
N ALA A 30 3.35 5.42 -6.52
CA ALA A 30 2.94 4.72 -5.30
C ALA A 30 3.43 3.26 -5.27
N VAL A 31 3.35 2.52 -6.39
CA VAL A 31 3.92 1.16 -6.51
C VAL A 31 5.43 1.18 -6.27
N TYR A 32 6.15 2.13 -6.88
CA TYR A 32 7.59 2.28 -6.70
C TYR A 32 7.97 2.54 -5.23
N GLU A 33 7.23 3.41 -4.55
CA GLU A 33 7.47 3.72 -3.14
C GLU A 33 7.17 2.52 -2.24
N ILE A 34 6.08 1.78 -2.48
CA ILE A 34 5.78 0.53 -1.75
C ILE A 34 6.92 -0.47 -1.92
N CYS A 35 7.39 -0.70 -3.15
CA CYS A 35 8.53 -1.59 -3.42
C CYS A 35 9.77 -1.16 -2.65
N ARG A 36 10.14 0.12 -2.74
CA ARG A 36 11.34 0.69 -2.10
C ARG A 36 11.28 0.60 -0.57
N MET A 37 10.12 0.83 0.03
CA MET A 37 9.96 0.82 1.49
C MET A 37 10.03 -0.59 2.09
N ASN A 38 9.68 -1.61 1.33
CA ASN A 38 9.58 -2.98 1.81
C ASN A 38 10.68 -3.90 1.27
N ASP A 39 11.57 -3.38 0.41
CA ASP A 39 12.58 -4.15 -0.31
C ASP A 39 11.98 -5.33 -1.11
N ILE A 40 10.87 -5.04 -1.80
CA ILE A 40 10.13 -6.03 -2.62
C ILE A 40 9.98 -5.56 -4.07
N THR A 41 9.59 -6.49 -4.93
CA THR A 41 9.10 -6.22 -6.29
C THR A 41 7.67 -6.74 -6.44
N ALA A 42 7.01 -6.41 -7.56
CA ALA A 42 5.68 -6.96 -7.85
C ALA A 42 5.66 -8.50 -7.90
N GLY A 43 6.75 -9.14 -8.34
CA GLY A 43 6.83 -10.60 -8.43
C GLY A 43 7.09 -11.31 -7.10
N THR A 44 7.52 -10.58 -6.08
CA THR A 44 7.78 -11.12 -4.73
C THR A 44 6.60 -10.89 -3.78
N LEU A 45 5.56 -10.17 -4.21
CA LEU A 45 4.36 -9.95 -3.40
C LEU A 45 3.61 -11.27 -3.21
N GLN A 46 3.33 -11.61 -1.96
CA GLN A 46 2.59 -12.82 -1.59
C GLN A 46 1.50 -12.52 -0.59
N SER A 47 0.39 -13.26 -0.67
CA SER A 47 -0.69 -13.19 0.31
C SER A 47 -0.19 -13.53 1.71
N GLY A 48 -0.63 -12.78 2.70
CA GLY A 48 -0.24 -12.95 4.10
C GLY A 48 0.98 -12.14 4.52
N MET A 49 1.74 -11.56 3.58
CA MET A 49 2.82 -10.63 3.88
C MET A 49 2.29 -9.36 4.56
N SER A 50 3.03 -8.85 5.53
CA SER A 50 2.86 -7.50 6.06
C SER A 50 3.78 -6.55 5.30
N ILE A 51 3.21 -5.50 4.71
CA ILE A 51 3.95 -4.46 3.99
C ILE A 51 3.58 -3.07 4.50
N LEU A 52 4.52 -2.13 4.40
CA LEU A 52 4.32 -0.71 4.63
C LEU A 52 3.79 -0.03 3.38
N ILE A 53 2.74 0.75 3.53
CA ILE A 53 2.17 1.56 2.46
C ILE A 53 2.38 3.05 2.79
N PRO A 54 2.96 3.84 1.87
CA PRO A 54 3.09 5.27 2.05
C PRO A 54 1.70 5.93 2.06
N GLY A 55 1.45 6.80 3.04
CA GLY A 55 0.19 7.51 3.18
C GLY A 55 -0.43 7.40 4.58
N THR A 56 -1.69 7.80 4.66
CA THR A 56 -2.47 7.77 5.90
C THR A 56 -3.50 6.66 5.78
N ASN A 57 -3.55 5.76 6.76
CA ASN A 57 -4.52 4.66 6.78
C ASN A 57 -5.95 5.25 6.70
N PRO A 58 -6.72 4.99 5.62
CA PRO A 58 -8.08 5.51 5.46
C PRO A 58 -9.02 5.05 6.58
N GLY A 59 -8.79 3.86 7.15
CA GLY A 59 -9.55 3.35 8.28
C GLY A 59 -9.28 4.08 9.60
N ARG A 60 -8.16 4.78 9.73
CA ARG A 60 -7.81 5.55 10.96
C ARG A 60 -8.34 6.98 10.93
N ILE A 61 -8.69 7.51 9.76
CA ILE A 61 -9.29 8.85 9.62
C ILE A 61 -10.82 8.87 9.81
N GLN A 62 -11.44 7.72 10.10
CA GLN A 62 -12.88 7.60 10.41
C GLN A 62 -13.20 7.72 11.92
N THR A 63 -12.23 8.06 12.79
CA THR A 63 -12.50 8.27 14.23
C THR A 63 -11.90 9.59 14.69
N GLY A 64 -12.52 10.68 14.23
CA GLY A 64 -12.63 11.90 15.02
C GLY A 64 -13.98 11.87 15.72
N LEU A 65 -13.97 11.49 17.00
CA LEU A 65 -14.97 11.99 17.95
C LEU A 65 -14.69 13.47 18.20
#